data_AF-A0A8S3VHL8-F1
#
_entry.id   AF-A0A8S3VHL8-F1
#
_cell.length_a   1.000
_cell.length_b   1.000
_cell.length_c   1.000
_cell.angle_alpha   90.00
_cell.angle_beta   90.00
_cell.angle_gamma   90.00
#
_symmetry.space_group_name_H-M   'P 1'
#
loop_
_entity.id
_entity.type
_entity.pdbx_description
1 polymer ?
#
loop_
_entity_poly.entity_id
_entity_poly.type
_entity_poly.pdbx_seq_one_letter_code
_entity_poly.pdbx_strand_id
1 'polypeptide(L)'
;MPSSLTFKLIATPVTIWPLKEISGRLCLYFQSVILNVDDSNQLLIMIKGQRVKVYLSNKVSKHLISPDVAASIQECLTYALQKVLHFYHDCFGKRLFQVNASSFFDTEVGMLCKKENCLVPLNVAKEKDMVVQKRSGTRIGMLLVLGLPLEALSLHPNDKHIVRLVEQIGITIFDQFIINLGLTREEWENVEYQYGQTGKLGVQIMAMHECEKKMQKLFQTMSLSDLLDALKEIDRPHSLCQIVREETKLMGNIEIDTQFTDIIMASPSNTTMEDLKTLILAVDSKVNKFNEKLDTIENKFSNLVQEVKQDVKQVKLEVSETGQALKELRQDHDELQRGVEAMELNVQSLEVEKFESMRQSFETDMKNYLKEKQLLLEKHDRKYNALVYGMPEKSDENIWKVIDDLMINYLKMEKPKAESFPFANAHRIPARQNSGEKKRPNPIIIRFIHYADKELFLSHGSHLAGKNIRIVDDLPPCMKEARNELAKIAYKIRSDEKLKTRIRHLGVTVILETRTSSRDQWHIRKQFRCC
;
A
#
# COMPACT_ATOMS: atom_id res chain seq x y z
N MET A 1 -21.82 -3.11 -5.98
CA MET A 1 -20.41 -3.54 -6.02
C MET A 1 -20.22 -4.78 -5.18
N PRO A 2 -19.38 -5.74 -5.59
CA PRO A 2 -19.00 -6.85 -4.72
C PRO A 2 -18.29 -6.30 -3.49
N SER A 3 -18.67 -6.75 -2.30
CA SER A 3 -18.05 -6.39 -1.02
C SER A 3 -16.53 -6.57 -1.02
N SER A 4 -16.02 -7.55 -1.77
CA SER A 4 -14.59 -7.82 -1.96
C SER A 4 -13.81 -6.67 -2.60
N LEU A 5 -14.44 -5.90 -3.49
CA LEU A 5 -13.80 -4.74 -4.13
C LEU A 5 -13.63 -3.60 -3.14
N THR A 6 -14.63 -3.36 -2.30
CA THR A 6 -14.60 -2.34 -1.25
C THR A 6 -13.51 -2.66 -0.21
N PHE A 7 -13.34 -3.93 0.18
CA PHE A 7 -12.26 -4.34 1.08
C PHE A 7 -10.87 -4.14 0.47
N LYS A 8 -10.66 -4.52 -0.80
CA LYS A 8 -9.39 -4.27 -1.51
C LYS A 8 -9.12 -2.76 -1.64
N LEU A 9 -10.13 -1.99 -2.02
CA LEU A 9 -10.03 -0.52 -2.16
C LEU A 9 -9.71 0.21 -0.86
N ILE A 10 -10.10 -0.33 0.30
CA ILE A 10 -9.83 0.28 1.61
C ILE A 10 -8.50 -0.21 2.19
N ALA A 11 -8.20 -1.50 2.10
CA ALA A 11 -6.99 -2.08 2.68
C ALA A 11 -5.72 -1.60 1.96
N THR A 12 -5.78 -1.46 0.64
CA THR A 12 -4.65 -1.08 -0.21
C THR A 12 -4.08 0.32 0.10
N PRO A 13 -4.90 1.38 0.26
CA PRO A 13 -4.48 2.66 0.81
C PRO A 13 -3.68 2.60 2.11
N VAL A 14 -4.16 1.81 3.08
CA VAL A 14 -3.62 1.76 4.44
C VAL A 14 -2.28 1.03 4.47
N THR A 15 -2.11 0.01 3.62
CA THR A 15 -0.89 -0.79 3.58
C THR A 15 0.21 -0.21 2.68
N ILE A 16 -0.11 0.74 1.78
CA ILE A 16 0.82 1.18 0.73
C ILE A 16 1.27 2.64 0.89
N TRP A 17 0.63 3.42 1.76
CA TRP A 17 0.95 4.84 1.95
C TRP A 17 1.59 5.12 3.30
N PRO A 18 2.86 4.77 3.52
CA PRO A 18 3.57 5.29 4.67
C PRO A 18 3.65 6.83 4.54
N LEU A 19 3.24 7.53 5.58
CA LEU A 19 3.54 8.94 5.72
C LEU A 19 5.01 9.08 6.08
N LYS A 20 5.74 9.88 5.31
CA LYS A 20 7.13 10.21 5.58
C LYS A 20 7.25 11.71 5.80
N GLU A 21 7.91 12.10 6.88
CA GLU A 21 8.22 13.50 7.13
C GLU A 21 9.41 13.91 6.23
N ILE A 22 9.18 14.89 5.36
CA ILE A 22 10.19 15.47 4.48
C ILE A 22 10.20 16.98 4.75
N SER A 23 11.30 17.49 5.29
CA SER A 23 11.48 18.92 5.60
C SER A 23 10.38 19.50 6.50
N GLY A 24 9.97 18.78 7.55
CA GLY A 24 8.94 19.23 8.49
C GLY A 24 7.50 19.11 7.96
N ARG A 25 7.30 18.45 6.81
CA ARG A 25 5.98 18.20 6.22
C ARG A 25 5.76 16.71 6.03
N LEU A 26 4.62 16.20 6.50
CA LEU A 26 4.19 14.83 6.25
C LEU A 26 3.74 14.70 4.78
N CYS A 27 4.45 13.87 4.03
CA CYS A 27 4.18 13.57 2.63
C CYS A 27 3.76 12.11 2.50
N LEU A 28 2.75 11.84 1.65
CA LEU A 28 2.44 10.45 1.24
C LEU A 28 3.59 9.95 0.38
N TYR A 29 4.26 8.89 0.81
CA TYR A 29 5.40 8.34 0.07
C TYR A 29 4.94 7.60 -1.20
N PHE A 30 5.74 7.71 -2.25
CA PHE A 30 5.32 7.45 -3.63
C PHE A 30 5.31 5.95 -3.96
N GLN A 31 4.14 5.31 -3.92
CA GLN A 31 3.90 4.01 -4.56
C GLN A 31 2.60 4.04 -5.38
N SER A 32 2.68 3.56 -6.62
CA SER A 32 1.54 3.35 -7.51
C SER A 32 1.00 1.93 -7.35
N VAL A 33 -0.31 1.74 -7.34
CA VAL A 33 -0.93 0.43 -7.13
C VAL A 33 -1.89 0.12 -8.26
N ILE A 34 -1.83 -1.12 -8.77
CA ILE A 34 -2.79 -1.65 -9.73
C ILE A 34 -3.64 -2.70 -9.03
N LEU A 35 -4.95 -2.47 -8.99
CA LEU A 35 -5.94 -3.41 -8.45
C LEU A 35 -6.80 -3.95 -9.59
N ASN A 36 -6.89 -5.27 -9.73
CA ASN A 36 -7.86 -5.87 -10.63
C ASN A 36 -9.26 -5.77 -9.97
N VAL A 37 -10.17 -5.04 -10.63
CA VAL A 37 -11.56 -4.88 -10.22
C VAL A 37 -12.36 -6.12 -10.59
N ASP A 38 -12.17 -6.58 -11.82
CA ASP A 38 -12.67 -7.83 -12.38
C ASP A 38 -11.73 -8.29 -13.52
N ASP A 39 -12.13 -9.29 -14.30
CA ASP A 39 -11.33 -9.83 -15.40
C ASP A 39 -11.01 -8.81 -16.50
N SER A 40 -11.84 -7.79 -16.63
CA SER A 40 -11.81 -6.77 -17.69
C SER A 40 -11.40 -5.40 -17.19
N ASN A 41 -11.52 -5.09 -15.90
CA ASN A 41 -11.31 -3.77 -15.32
C ASN A 41 -10.15 -3.76 -14.32
N GLN A 42 -9.31 -2.73 -14.42
CA GLN A 42 -8.19 -2.47 -13.52
C GLN A 42 -8.25 -1.04 -13.00
N LEU A 43 -7.94 -0.88 -11.73
CA LEU A 43 -7.85 0.40 -11.07
C LEU A 43 -6.38 0.70 -10.76
N LEU A 44 -5.84 1.75 -11.36
CA LEU A 44 -4.51 2.26 -11.07
C LEU A 44 -4.63 3.47 -10.15
N ILE A 45 -4.06 3.37 -8.94
CA ILE A 45 -3.99 4.48 -7.99
C ILE A 45 -2.55 5.00 -7.99
N MET A 46 -2.37 6.30 -8.21
CA MET A 46 -1.07 6.95 -8.22
C MET A 46 -1.09 8.19 -7.35
N ILE A 47 -0.10 8.35 -6.49
CA ILE A 47 0.14 9.63 -5.83
C ILE A 47 1.01 10.47 -6.77
N LYS A 48 0.65 11.74 -7.01
CA LYS A 48 1.48 12.73 -7.71
C LYS A 48 1.55 14.00 -6.88
N GLY A 49 2.70 14.22 -6.24
CA GLY A 49 2.87 15.30 -5.28
C GLY A 49 1.95 15.09 -4.07
N GLN A 50 1.06 16.05 -3.81
CA GLN A 50 0.05 15.95 -2.74
C GLN A 50 -1.30 15.37 -3.22
N ARG A 51 -1.43 14.97 -4.50
CA ARG A 51 -2.71 14.49 -5.04
C ARG A 51 -2.72 12.98 -5.23
N VAL A 52 -3.83 12.34 -4.85
CA VAL A 52 -4.10 10.95 -5.23
C VAL A 52 -4.91 10.96 -6.53
N LYS A 53 -4.31 10.44 -7.60
CA LYS A 53 -4.96 10.21 -8.88
C LYS A 53 -5.40 8.76 -8.98
N VAL A 54 -6.67 8.57 -9.33
CA VAL A 54 -7.27 7.26 -9.50
C VAL A 54 -7.67 7.12 -10.96
N TYR A 55 -7.20 6.05 -11.60
CA TYR A 55 -7.51 5.71 -12.97
C TYR A 55 -8.25 4.39 -13.02
N LEU A 56 -9.50 4.44 -13.45
CA LEU A 56 -10.25 3.24 -13.81
C LEU A 56 -10.01 2.95 -15.29
N SER A 57 -9.52 1.76 -15.59
CA SER A 57 -9.18 1.31 -16.92
C SER A 57 -9.84 -0.02 -17.24
N ASN A 58 -10.27 -0.20 -18.49
CA ASN A 58 -10.79 -1.45 -19.00
C ASN A 58 -9.81 -2.00 -20.04
N LYS A 59 -9.54 -3.30 -20.01
CA LYS A 59 -8.59 -3.99 -20.89
C LYS A 59 -9.01 -3.96 -22.36
N VAL A 60 -10.31 -3.84 -22.64
CA VAL A 60 -10.89 -3.88 -23.99
C VAL A 60 -11.25 -2.48 -24.48
N SER A 61 -12.02 -1.72 -23.71
CA SER A 61 -12.48 -0.37 -24.10
C SER A 61 -12.99 0.46 -22.92
N LYS A 62 -12.65 1.74 -22.88
CA LYS A 62 -13.19 2.70 -21.89
C LYS A 62 -14.72 2.83 -21.91
N HIS A 63 -15.36 2.59 -23.06
CA HIS A 63 -16.82 2.73 -23.19
C HIS A 63 -17.59 1.61 -22.45
N LEU A 64 -16.88 0.55 -22.05
CA LEU A 64 -17.46 -0.56 -21.28
C LEU A 64 -17.42 -0.30 -19.77
N ILE A 65 -16.81 0.81 -19.34
CA ILE A 65 -16.82 1.23 -17.94
C ILE A 65 -18.17 1.90 -17.69
N SER A 66 -19.05 1.24 -16.94
CA SER A 66 -20.32 1.85 -16.51
C SER A 66 -20.06 3.11 -15.68
N PRO A 67 -20.74 4.24 -15.97
CA PRO A 67 -20.69 5.45 -15.15
C PRO A 67 -21.00 5.20 -13.67
N ASP A 68 -21.91 4.26 -13.38
CA ASP A 68 -22.28 3.88 -12.01
C ASP A 68 -21.14 3.20 -11.28
N VAL A 69 -20.32 2.41 -11.99
CA VAL A 69 -19.12 1.77 -11.44
C VAL A 69 -18.08 2.83 -11.11
N ALA A 70 -17.81 3.76 -12.02
CA ALA A 70 -16.87 4.85 -11.78
C ALA A 70 -17.29 5.73 -10.59
N ALA A 71 -18.58 6.11 -10.52
CA ALA A 71 -19.14 6.89 -9.42
C ALA A 71 -19.03 6.12 -8.09
N SER A 72 -19.38 4.83 -8.08
CA SER A 72 -19.27 3.99 -6.88
C SER A 72 -17.82 3.86 -6.40
N ILE A 73 -16.84 3.73 -7.31
CA ILE A 73 -15.42 3.67 -6.96
C ILE A 73 -14.97 4.98 -6.33
N GLN A 74 -15.36 6.11 -6.94
CA GLN A 74 -15.04 7.44 -6.42
C GLN A 74 -15.61 7.67 -5.02
N GLU A 75 -16.87 7.31 -4.78
CA GLU A 75 -17.48 7.42 -3.44
C GLU A 75 -16.75 6.54 -2.43
N CYS A 76 -16.45 5.28 -2.79
CA CYS A 76 -15.75 4.35 -1.90
C CYS A 76 -14.34 4.84 -1.53
N LEU A 77 -13.57 5.33 -2.52
CA LEU A 77 -12.22 5.87 -2.29
C LEU A 77 -12.26 7.15 -1.46
N THR A 78 -13.19 8.05 -1.75
CA THR A 78 -13.36 9.30 -0.99
C THR A 78 -13.64 8.98 0.48
N TYR A 79 -14.54 8.04 0.74
CA TYR A 79 -14.87 7.60 2.10
C TYR A 79 -13.66 6.93 2.79
N ALA A 80 -12.97 6.02 2.12
CA ALA A 80 -11.81 5.31 2.66
C ALA A 80 -10.71 6.30 3.06
N LEU A 81 -10.37 7.23 2.17
CA LEU A 81 -9.33 8.23 2.39
C LEU A 81 -9.72 9.26 3.45
N GLN A 82 -10.99 9.66 3.55
CA GLN A 82 -11.47 10.48 4.68
C GLN A 82 -11.22 9.78 6.02
N LYS A 83 -11.44 8.47 6.09
CA LYS A 83 -11.15 7.69 7.29
C LYS A 83 -9.65 7.59 7.59
N VAL A 84 -8.82 7.40 6.57
CA VAL A 84 -7.35 7.41 6.71
C VAL A 84 -6.84 8.78 7.16
N LEU A 85 -7.34 9.87 6.57
CA LEU A 85 -6.98 11.23 6.97
C LEU A 85 -7.45 11.54 8.40
N HIS A 86 -8.64 11.09 8.78
CA HIS A 86 -9.13 11.22 10.15
C HIS A 86 -8.25 10.47 11.14
N PHE A 87 -7.85 9.24 10.80
CA PHE A 87 -6.89 8.45 11.56
C PHE A 87 -5.58 9.22 11.75
N TYR A 88 -4.99 9.76 10.68
CA TYR A 88 -3.75 10.52 10.80
C TYR A 88 -3.92 11.83 11.58
N HIS A 89 -5.05 12.52 11.43
CA HIS A 89 -5.37 13.70 12.21
C HIS A 89 -5.46 13.39 13.72
N ASP A 90 -6.04 12.25 14.08
CA ASP A 90 -6.16 11.81 15.47
C ASP A 90 -4.82 11.33 16.04
N CYS A 91 -3.96 10.70 15.22
CA CYS A 91 -2.64 10.23 15.62
C CYS A 91 -1.60 11.36 15.76
N PHE A 92 -1.62 12.38 14.89
CA PHE A 92 -0.56 13.40 14.81
C PHE A 92 -0.98 14.80 15.31
N GLY A 93 -2.23 14.95 15.78
CA GLY A 93 -2.69 16.15 16.49
C GLY A 93 -3.25 17.27 15.60
N LYS A 94 -4.19 18.03 16.16
CA LYS A 94 -5.09 18.98 15.47
C LYS A 94 -4.43 20.18 14.76
N ARG A 95 -3.12 20.40 14.90
CA ARG A 95 -2.48 21.66 14.46
C ARG A 95 -2.11 21.71 12.97
N LEU A 96 -2.20 20.61 12.21
CA LEU A 96 -1.59 20.54 10.87
C LEU A 96 -2.55 20.34 9.69
N PHE A 97 -3.85 20.08 9.91
CA PHE A 97 -4.76 19.74 8.81
C PHE A 97 -6.09 20.52 8.86
N GLN A 98 -6.13 21.70 8.26
CA GLN A 98 -7.38 22.42 7.90
C GLN A 98 -7.74 22.30 6.42
N VAL A 99 -7.22 21.27 5.73
CA VAL A 99 -7.44 21.10 4.29
C VAL A 99 -8.59 20.12 4.06
N ASN A 100 -9.61 20.56 3.31
CA ASN A 100 -10.75 19.72 2.94
C ASN A 100 -10.26 18.50 2.15
N ALA A 101 -10.60 17.28 2.59
CA ALA A 101 -10.13 16.04 1.98
C ALA A 101 -10.32 16.02 0.45
N SER A 102 -11.41 16.62 -0.04
CA SER A 102 -11.73 16.71 -1.47
C SER A 102 -10.67 17.44 -2.33
N SER A 103 -9.84 18.32 -1.75
CA SER A 103 -8.82 19.06 -2.51
C SER A 103 -7.54 18.26 -2.79
N PHE A 104 -7.38 17.09 -2.16
CA PHE A 104 -6.27 16.17 -2.42
C PHE A 104 -6.53 15.24 -3.63
N PHE A 105 -7.67 15.38 -4.33
CA PHE A 105 -8.10 14.41 -5.34
C PHE A 105 -8.38 15.01 -6.72
N ASP A 106 -7.96 14.25 -7.74
CA ASP A 106 -8.51 14.32 -9.10
C ASP A 106 -8.77 12.87 -9.57
N THR A 107 -10.03 12.53 -9.88
CA THR A 107 -10.38 11.22 -10.46
C THR A 107 -10.47 11.36 -11.98
N GLU A 108 -9.65 10.60 -12.70
CA GLU A 108 -9.61 10.58 -14.15
C GLU A 108 -10.03 9.19 -14.65
N VAL A 109 -10.92 9.10 -15.63
CA VAL A 109 -11.35 7.82 -16.22
C VAL A 109 -10.70 7.67 -17.59
N GLY A 110 -10.16 6.50 -17.90
CA GLY A 110 -9.40 6.32 -19.13
C GLY A 110 -9.25 4.88 -19.61
N MET A 111 -8.44 4.70 -20.65
CA MET A 111 -8.10 3.39 -21.21
C MET A 111 -6.58 3.21 -21.18
N LEU A 112 -6.11 2.03 -20.73
CA LEU A 112 -4.72 1.63 -20.93
C LEU A 112 -4.55 1.18 -22.38
N CYS A 113 -4.22 2.11 -23.27
CA CYS A 113 -3.81 1.78 -24.63
C CYS A 113 -2.32 1.44 -24.63
N LYS A 114 -1.91 0.40 -25.37
CA LYS A 114 -0.53 -0.12 -25.44
C LYS A 114 0.56 0.89 -25.82
N LYS A 115 0.23 2.16 -26.12
CA LYS A 115 1.21 3.17 -26.55
C LYS A 115 1.11 4.56 -25.92
N GLU A 116 -0.03 5.01 -25.36
CA GLU A 116 -0.14 6.28 -24.60
C GLU A 116 -1.33 6.27 -23.63
N ASN A 117 -1.23 7.07 -22.55
CA ASN A 117 -2.29 7.28 -21.57
C ASN A 117 -3.44 8.10 -22.18
N CYS A 118 -4.51 7.43 -22.64
CA CYS A 118 -5.76 8.09 -23.00
C CYS A 118 -6.61 8.33 -21.74
N LEU A 119 -6.22 9.34 -20.96
CA LEU A 119 -6.87 9.74 -19.71
C LEU A 119 -7.75 10.96 -19.97
N VAL A 120 -8.99 10.94 -19.45
CA VAL A 120 -9.90 12.08 -19.54
C VAL A 120 -10.52 12.30 -18.16
N PRO A 121 -10.53 13.55 -17.64
CA PRO A 121 -11.24 13.87 -16.41
C PRO A 121 -12.71 13.41 -16.46
N LEU A 122 -13.24 12.87 -15.35
CA LEU A 122 -14.59 12.27 -15.33
C LEU A 122 -15.70 13.25 -15.78
N ASN A 123 -15.55 14.53 -15.45
CA ASN A 123 -16.43 15.61 -15.91
C ASN A 123 -16.39 15.79 -17.44
N VAL A 124 -15.20 15.68 -18.06
CA VAL A 124 -15.03 15.76 -19.51
C VAL A 124 -15.50 14.48 -20.22
N ALA A 125 -15.46 13.33 -19.54
CA ALA A 125 -16.02 12.09 -20.08
C ALA A 125 -17.56 12.15 -20.21
N LYS A 126 -18.25 12.83 -19.28
CA LYS A 126 -19.71 13.05 -19.35
C LYS A 126 -20.14 13.95 -20.52
N GLU A 127 -19.30 14.90 -20.92
CA GLU A 127 -19.58 15.82 -22.03
C GLU A 127 -19.22 15.25 -23.41
N LYS A 128 -18.31 14.26 -23.47
CA LYS A 128 -17.76 13.72 -24.73
C LYS A 128 -18.55 12.58 -25.36
N ASP A 129 -19.67 12.14 -24.79
CA ASP A 129 -20.57 11.14 -25.40
C ASP A 129 -21.24 11.63 -26.70
N MET A 130 -21.02 12.88 -27.13
CA MET A 130 -21.61 13.44 -28.35
C MET A 130 -20.72 13.43 -29.60
N VAL A 131 -19.40 13.19 -29.55
CA VAL A 131 -18.56 13.33 -30.76
C VAL A 131 -17.43 12.31 -30.83
N VAL A 132 -17.50 11.44 -31.82
CA VAL A 132 -16.50 10.43 -32.16
C VAL A 132 -15.54 10.93 -33.25
N GLN A 133 -14.27 10.52 -33.13
CA GLN A 133 -13.30 10.08 -34.16
C GLN A 133 -11.96 10.87 -34.40
N LYS A 134 -10.87 10.11 -34.16
CA LYS A 134 -9.67 9.84 -35.01
C LYS A 134 -8.36 10.67 -34.94
N ARG A 135 -7.26 9.89 -35.11
CA ARG A 135 -5.84 10.16 -35.51
C ARG A 135 -4.91 10.73 -34.42
N SER A 136 -3.58 10.54 -34.38
CA SER A 136 -2.55 9.53 -34.76
C SER A 136 -1.20 10.28 -34.70
N GLY A 137 -0.12 9.74 -34.12
CA GLY A 137 1.27 10.12 -34.51
C GLY A 137 2.28 10.55 -33.42
N THR A 138 3.22 9.65 -33.11
CA THR A 138 4.70 9.77 -33.13
C THR A 138 5.51 10.81 -32.29
N ARG A 139 6.32 10.25 -31.36
CA ARG A 139 7.75 10.49 -30.92
C ARG A 139 8.23 11.82 -30.28
N ILE A 140 9.32 11.62 -29.50
CA ILE A 140 10.29 12.54 -28.84
C ILE A 140 9.94 12.76 -27.35
N GLY A 141 10.81 12.64 -26.34
CA GLY A 141 12.23 12.29 -26.20
C GLY A 141 12.75 12.77 -24.83
N MET A 142 13.62 11.96 -24.19
CA MET A 142 14.71 12.30 -23.25
C MET A 142 14.49 12.92 -21.84
N LEU A 143 15.43 12.52 -20.94
CA LEU A 143 15.75 12.93 -19.54
C LEU A 143 14.84 12.34 -18.43
N LEU A 144 15.32 11.79 -17.31
CA LEU A 144 16.62 11.82 -16.61
C LEU A 144 16.77 10.48 -15.84
N VAL A 145 17.91 9.82 -16.03
CA VAL A 145 18.47 8.83 -15.08
C VAL A 145 19.56 9.58 -14.32
N LEU A 146 19.55 9.47 -12.99
CA LEU A 146 20.74 9.32 -12.15
C LEU A 146 20.26 9.13 -10.71
N GLY A 147 20.65 8.02 -10.09
CA GLY A 147 20.48 7.78 -8.66
C GLY A 147 19.67 6.52 -8.34
N LEU A 148 20.28 5.35 -8.47
CA LEU A 148 19.90 4.20 -7.66
C LEU A 148 21.15 3.61 -7.01
N PRO A 149 21.13 3.43 -5.68
CA PRO A 149 22.25 2.88 -4.93
C PRO A 149 22.36 1.35 -5.13
N LEU A 150 23.58 0.85 -4.94
CA LEU A 150 24.02 -0.51 -5.23
C LEU A 150 23.22 -1.58 -4.43
N GLU A 151 22.61 -1.20 -3.31
CA GLU A 151 21.77 -2.09 -2.49
C GLU A 151 20.37 -2.35 -3.09
N ALA A 152 19.92 -1.59 -4.08
CA ALA A 152 18.61 -1.80 -4.72
C ALA A 152 18.58 -3.01 -5.68
N LEU A 153 19.76 -3.46 -6.15
CA LEU A 153 19.88 -4.53 -7.14
C LEU A 153 19.68 -5.93 -6.55
N SER A 154 19.94 -6.14 -5.26
CA SER A 154 19.93 -7.46 -4.63
C SER A 154 18.57 -7.90 -4.07
N LEU A 155 17.60 -6.99 -3.94
CA LEU A 155 16.34 -7.26 -3.20
C LEU A 155 15.11 -7.52 -4.08
N HIS A 156 15.11 -7.16 -5.36
CA HIS A 156 13.92 -7.28 -6.21
C HIS A 156 14.22 -7.60 -7.70
N PRO A 157 14.12 -8.86 -8.15
CA PRO A 157 14.29 -9.23 -9.57
C PRO A 157 13.18 -8.68 -10.49
N ASN A 158 12.09 -8.13 -9.93
CA ASN A 158 11.01 -7.46 -10.66
C ASN A 158 11.15 -5.93 -10.67
N ASP A 159 12.33 -5.41 -10.32
CA ASP A 159 12.57 -3.97 -10.35
C ASP A 159 12.41 -3.42 -11.77
N LYS A 160 11.60 -2.37 -11.91
CA LYS A 160 11.24 -1.76 -13.20
C LYS A 160 12.45 -1.17 -13.93
N HIS A 161 13.55 -0.90 -13.23
CA HIS A 161 14.80 -0.43 -13.81
C HIS A 161 15.62 -1.57 -14.41
N ILE A 162 15.64 -2.74 -13.75
CA ILE A 162 16.25 -3.97 -14.30
C ILE A 162 15.49 -4.43 -15.54
N VAL A 163 14.16 -4.46 -15.46
CA VAL A 163 13.28 -4.79 -16.61
C VAL A 163 13.52 -3.85 -17.79
N ARG A 164 13.66 -2.54 -17.53
CA ARG A 164 13.98 -1.54 -18.58
C ARG A 164 15.39 -1.67 -19.14
N LEU A 165 16.38 -2.00 -18.30
CA LEU A 165 17.76 -2.22 -18.73
C LEU A 165 17.82 -3.42 -19.70
N VAL A 166 17.16 -4.52 -19.34
CA VAL A 166 17.06 -5.73 -20.17
C VAL A 166 16.30 -5.45 -21.48
N GLU A 167 15.24 -4.65 -21.45
CA GLU A 167 14.52 -4.21 -22.66
C GLU A 167 15.37 -3.32 -23.58
N GLN A 168 16.33 -2.56 -23.05
CA GLN A 168 17.17 -1.62 -23.81
C GLN A 168 18.41 -2.27 -24.46
N ILE A 169 18.97 -3.33 -23.86
CA ILE A 169 20.15 -4.03 -24.40
C ILE A 169 19.80 -4.82 -25.68
N GLY A 170 18.52 -5.14 -25.89
CA GLY A 170 18.05 -5.87 -27.05
C GLY A 170 18.34 -7.37 -26.96
N ILE A 171 17.38 -8.18 -27.39
CA ILE A 171 17.36 -9.63 -27.15
C ILE A 171 18.53 -10.38 -27.83
N THR A 172 19.05 -9.86 -28.94
CA THR A 172 20.09 -10.55 -29.75
C THR A 172 21.52 -10.38 -29.22
N ILE A 173 21.73 -9.55 -28.20
CA ILE A 173 23.07 -9.23 -27.66
C ILE A 173 23.18 -9.71 -26.20
N PHE A 174 22.08 -10.17 -25.62
CA PHE A 174 21.96 -10.42 -24.18
C PHE A 174 22.65 -11.72 -23.75
N ASP A 175 22.62 -12.75 -24.58
CA ASP A 175 23.35 -14.01 -24.37
C ASP A 175 24.86 -13.77 -24.31
N GLN A 176 25.40 -13.04 -25.29
CA GLN A 176 26.81 -12.68 -25.35
C GLN A 176 27.20 -11.76 -24.18
N PHE A 177 26.32 -10.83 -23.80
CA PHE A 177 26.52 -9.94 -22.66
C PHE A 177 26.63 -10.70 -21.34
N ILE A 178 25.73 -11.64 -21.07
CA ILE A 178 25.75 -12.44 -19.84
C ILE A 178 26.93 -13.42 -19.80
N ILE A 179 27.30 -13.99 -20.95
CA ILE A 179 28.50 -14.82 -21.05
C ILE A 179 29.76 -14.00 -20.74
N ASN A 180 29.84 -12.78 -21.27
CA ASN A 180 30.94 -11.86 -20.96
C ASN A 180 30.95 -11.39 -19.49
N LEU A 181 29.82 -11.45 -18.79
CA LEU A 181 29.72 -11.21 -17.35
C LEU A 181 30.04 -12.44 -16.49
N GLY A 182 30.53 -13.53 -17.10
CA GLY A 182 31.11 -14.68 -16.40
C GLY A 182 30.21 -15.91 -16.27
N LEU A 183 29.03 -15.91 -16.89
CA LEU A 183 28.19 -17.10 -17.01
C LEU A 183 28.73 -18.00 -18.15
N THR A 184 28.90 -19.29 -17.92
CA THR A 184 29.30 -20.19 -19.01
C THR A 184 28.13 -20.44 -19.95
N ARG A 185 28.41 -20.87 -21.18
CA ARG A 185 27.35 -21.20 -22.15
C ARG A 185 26.44 -22.33 -21.66
N GLU A 186 26.99 -23.31 -20.96
CA GLU A 186 26.23 -24.42 -20.37
C GLU A 186 25.35 -23.95 -19.20
N GLU A 187 25.82 -23.00 -18.40
CA GLU A 187 25.01 -22.37 -17.35
C GLU A 187 23.86 -21.53 -17.95
N TRP A 188 24.10 -20.84 -19.07
CA TRP A 188 23.05 -20.12 -19.79
C TRP A 188 21.98 -21.08 -20.32
N GLU A 189 22.39 -22.18 -20.97
CA GLU A 189 21.47 -23.20 -21.47
C GLU A 189 20.66 -23.84 -20.33
N ASN A 190 21.25 -24.01 -19.14
CA ASN A 190 20.55 -24.48 -17.95
C ASN A 190 19.51 -23.47 -17.43
N VAL A 191 19.83 -22.17 -17.42
CA VAL A 191 18.87 -21.11 -17.05
C VAL A 191 17.73 -21.04 -18.07
N GLU A 192 18.02 -21.13 -19.36
CA GLU A 192 17.00 -21.14 -20.41
C GLU A 192 16.11 -22.39 -20.33
N TYR A 193 16.68 -23.56 -20.06
CA TYR A 193 15.93 -24.79 -19.84
C TYR A 193 15.02 -24.72 -18.60
N GLN A 194 15.54 -24.24 -17.47
CA GLN A 194 14.79 -24.16 -16.22
C GLN A 194 13.68 -23.11 -16.25
N TYR A 195 13.91 -21.97 -16.90
CA TYR A 195 13.02 -20.80 -16.82
C TYR A 195 12.36 -20.44 -18.15
N GLY A 196 12.56 -21.20 -19.23
CA GLY A 196 12.04 -20.92 -20.57
C GLY A 196 10.52 -20.73 -20.64
N GLN A 197 9.76 -21.36 -19.72
CA GLN A 197 8.31 -21.22 -19.63
C GLN A 197 7.85 -19.83 -19.13
N THR A 198 8.75 -19.06 -18.50
CA THR A 198 8.46 -17.70 -18.00
C THR A 198 8.48 -16.62 -19.09
N GLY A 199 8.81 -17.02 -20.33
CA GLY A 199 8.99 -16.13 -21.46
C GLY A 199 10.38 -15.50 -21.48
N LYS A 200 10.77 -14.96 -22.66
CA LYS A 200 12.15 -14.48 -22.92
C LYS A 200 12.67 -13.49 -21.88
N LEU A 201 11.83 -12.55 -21.43
CA LEU A 201 12.21 -11.57 -20.43
C LEU A 201 12.48 -12.20 -19.05
N GLY A 202 11.71 -13.24 -18.68
CA GLY A 202 11.91 -13.97 -17.44
C GLY A 202 13.24 -14.72 -17.42
N VAL A 203 13.59 -15.38 -18.52
CA VAL A 203 14.90 -16.05 -18.69
C VAL A 203 16.05 -15.05 -18.52
N GLN A 204 15.94 -13.87 -19.13
CA GLN A 204 16.97 -12.82 -19.06
C GLN A 204 17.17 -12.27 -17.64
N ILE A 205 16.09 -12.07 -16.90
CA ILE A 205 16.14 -11.63 -15.49
C ILE A 205 16.80 -12.70 -14.62
N MET A 206 16.44 -13.96 -14.81
CA MET A 206 17.02 -15.07 -14.04
C MET A 206 18.50 -15.29 -14.36
N ALA A 207 18.90 -15.07 -15.61
CA ALA A 207 20.30 -15.14 -16.01
C ALA A 207 21.15 -14.03 -15.36
N MET A 208 20.63 -12.80 -15.27
CA MET A 208 21.30 -11.72 -14.53
C MET A 208 21.46 -12.05 -13.04
N HIS A 209 20.44 -12.68 -12.45
CA HIS A 209 20.49 -13.07 -11.04
C HIS A 209 21.50 -14.19 -10.77
N GLU A 210 21.62 -15.18 -11.66
CA GLU A 210 22.69 -16.20 -11.52
C GLU A 210 24.09 -15.61 -11.78
N CYS A 211 24.21 -14.65 -12.70
CA CYS A 211 25.44 -13.87 -12.88
C CYS A 211 25.81 -13.11 -11.60
N GLU A 212 24.84 -12.47 -10.94
CA GLU A 212 25.03 -11.77 -9.66
C GLU A 212 25.53 -12.72 -8.57
N LYS A 213 24.90 -13.88 -8.38
CA LYS A 213 25.34 -14.87 -7.39
C LYS A 213 26.77 -15.35 -7.65
N LYS A 214 27.12 -15.54 -8.92
CA LYS A 214 28.46 -15.97 -9.33
C LYS A 214 29.48 -14.84 -9.15
N MET A 215 29.13 -13.62 -9.51
CA MET A 215 29.94 -12.42 -9.30
C MET A 215 30.16 -12.15 -7.80
N GLN A 216 29.15 -12.33 -6.94
CA GLN A 216 29.31 -12.24 -5.48
C GLN A 216 30.29 -13.27 -4.91
N LYS A 217 30.42 -14.45 -5.54
CA LYS A 217 31.48 -15.42 -5.22
C LYS A 217 32.84 -15.03 -5.81
N LEU A 218 32.88 -14.37 -6.97
CA LEU A 218 34.10 -13.95 -7.68
C LEU A 218 34.70 -12.63 -7.17
N PHE A 219 33.91 -11.74 -6.55
CA PHE A 219 34.38 -10.48 -5.95
C PHE A 219 35.26 -10.66 -4.71
N GLN A 220 35.51 -11.91 -4.29
CA GLN A 220 36.60 -12.25 -3.38
C GLN A 220 37.95 -12.48 -4.10
N THR A 221 37.99 -12.44 -5.44
CA THR A 221 39.16 -12.85 -6.24
C THR A 221 39.45 -12.06 -7.52
N MET A 222 38.56 -11.17 -8.00
CA MET A 222 38.75 -10.50 -9.29
C MET A 222 39.53 -9.19 -9.14
N SER A 223 40.62 -9.01 -9.91
CA SER A 223 41.41 -7.78 -9.86
C SER A 223 40.76 -6.70 -10.72
N LEU A 224 40.98 -5.43 -10.36
CA LEU A 224 40.53 -4.27 -11.14
C LEU A 224 41.04 -4.32 -12.59
N SER A 225 42.15 -5.02 -12.86
CA SER A 225 42.71 -5.17 -14.21
C SER A 225 41.84 -6.07 -15.10
N ASP A 226 41.24 -7.12 -14.54
CA ASP A 226 40.41 -8.07 -15.29
C ASP A 226 39.09 -7.43 -15.74
N LEU A 227 38.53 -6.56 -14.90
CA LEU A 227 37.35 -5.75 -15.22
C LEU A 227 37.65 -4.74 -16.33
N LEU A 228 38.85 -4.15 -16.32
CA LEU A 228 39.28 -3.18 -17.33
C LEU A 228 39.57 -3.82 -18.68
N ASP A 229 40.03 -5.06 -18.72
CA ASP A 229 40.25 -5.81 -19.96
C ASP A 229 38.94 -6.29 -20.60
N ALA A 230 37.95 -6.71 -19.81
CA ALA A 230 36.61 -7.02 -20.30
C ALA A 230 35.90 -5.80 -20.91
N LEU A 231 36.15 -4.61 -20.37
CA LEU A 231 35.59 -3.35 -20.89
C LEU A 231 36.30 -2.85 -22.15
N LYS A 232 37.51 -3.33 -22.47
CA LYS A 232 38.22 -3.00 -23.72
C LYS A 232 37.65 -3.75 -24.93
N GLU A 233 37.02 -4.91 -24.75
CA GLU A 233 36.42 -5.67 -25.85
C GLU A 233 35.07 -5.11 -26.34
N ILE A 234 34.45 -4.21 -25.56
CA ILE A 234 33.19 -3.56 -25.93
C ILE A 234 33.52 -2.30 -26.74
N ASP A 235 33.69 -2.48 -28.05
CA ASP A 235 34.15 -1.46 -29.00
C ASP A 235 33.17 -0.26 -29.14
N ARG A 236 33.30 0.73 -28.23
CA ARG A 236 32.86 2.15 -28.39
C ARG A 236 33.40 3.06 -27.26
N PRO A 237 33.70 4.34 -27.56
CA PRO A 237 34.41 5.21 -26.63
C PRO A 237 33.49 5.77 -25.54
N HIS A 238 33.81 5.47 -24.28
CA HIS A 238 33.11 6.01 -23.11
C HIS A 238 33.94 7.10 -22.41
N SER A 239 33.24 8.12 -21.90
CA SER A 239 33.77 9.34 -21.28
C SER A 239 34.69 9.08 -20.07
N LEU A 240 34.63 7.89 -19.47
CA LEU A 240 35.48 7.46 -18.35
C LEU A 240 36.93 7.16 -18.76
N CYS A 241 37.18 6.73 -20.01
CA CYS A 241 38.52 6.45 -20.50
C CYS A 241 39.37 7.73 -20.67
N GLN A 242 38.73 8.90 -20.73
CA GLN A 242 39.39 10.18 -20.92
C GLN A 242 39.95 10.74 -19.60
N ILE A 243 39.26 10.47 -18.48
CA ILE A 243 39.64 10.99 -17.15
C ILE A 243 40.85 10.22 -16.57
N VAL A 244 40.94 8.91 -16.82
CA VAL A 244 42.02 8.06 -16.25
C VAL A 244 43.37 8.24 -16.97
N ARG A 245 43.36 8.74 -18.21
CA ARG A 245 44.61 9.00 -18.98
C ARG A 245 45.38 10.25 -18.52
N GLU A 246 44.75 11.13 -17.74
CA GLU A 246 45.38 12.40 -17.35
C GLU A 246 46.19 12.29 -16.04
N GLU A 247 45.88 11.35 -15.13
CA GLU A 247 46.59 11.23 -13.85
C GLU A 247 47.84 10.32 -13.84
N THR A 248 48.00 9.43 -14.82
CA THR A 248 49.13 8.47 -14.85
C THR A 248 50.45 9.04 -15.40
N LYS A 249 50.51 10.32 -15.73
CA LYS A 249 51.71 11.00 -16.27
C LYS A 249 52.68 11.58 -15.23
N LEU A 250 52.38 11.49 -13.93
CA LEU A 250 53.09 12.27 -12.90
C LEU A 250 54.06 11.51 -11.99
N MET A 251 54.28 10.21 -12.17
CA MET A 251 55.16 9.43 -11.27
C MET A 251 56.05 8.46 -12.05
N GLY A 252 57.30 8.86 -12.30
CA GLY A 252 58.37 7.95 -12.73
C GLY A 252 59.66 8.68 -13.08
N ASN A 253 60.63 8.67 -12.16
CA ASN A 253 62.07 8.54 -12.43
C ASN A 253 62.88 8.65 -11.12
N ILE A 254 63.49 7.54 -10.67
CA ILE A 254 64.67 7.54 -9.77
C ILE A 254 65.64 6.49 -10.32
N GLU A 255 66.78 6.94 -10.81
CA GLU A 255 67.96 6.11 -11.11
C GLU A 255 68.94 6.21 -9.93
N ILE A 256 69.57 5.09 -9.57
CA ILE A 256 70.64 5.01 -8.57
C ILE A 256 71.94 4.74 -9.31
N ASP A 257 72.89 5.68 -9.22
CA ASP A 257 74.23 5.59 -9.78
C ASP A 257 75.21 5.07 -8.71
N THR A 258 76.09 4.13 -9.09
CA THR A 258 77.09 3.50 -8.20
C THR A 258 78.46 3.61 -8.84
N GLN A 259 79.29 4.54 -8.34
CA GLN A 259 80.72 4.60 -8.66
C GLN A 259 81.51 4.84 -7.37
N PHE A 260 82.12 3.77 -6.84
CA PHE A 260 83.07 3.88 -5.74
C PHE A 260 84.06 2.71 -5.74
N THR A 261 84.96 2.67 -6.71
CA THR A 261 86.23 1.93 -6.61
C THR A 261 87.15 2.43 -7.70
N ASP A 262 88.04 3.37 -7.38
CA ASP A 262 89.38 3.51 -7.96
C ASP A 262 90.06 4.69 -7.25
N ILE A 263 91.14 4.40 -6.51
CA ILE A 263 92.29 5.25 -6.10
C ILE A 263 92.89 4.60 -4.84
N ILE A 264 93.53 3.45 -5.00
CA ILE A 264 94.73 3.08 -4.23
C ILE A 264 95.52 2.17 -5.17
N MET A 265 96.55 2.69 -5.84
CA MET A 265 97.74 1.96 -6.30
C MET A 265 98.67 2.92 -7.07
N ALA A 266 99.58 3.59 -6.36
CA ALA A 266 100.87 4.04 -6.90
C ALA A 266 101.81 4.45 -5.77
N SER A 267 102.97 3.81 -5.73
CA SER A 267 104.18 4.19 -4.97
C SER A 267 105.35 3.44 -5.61
N PRO A 268 106.63 3.80 -5.41
CA PRO A 268 107.25 5.08 -5.04
C PRO A 268 108.41 5.44 -6.00
N SER A 269 108.97 6.65 -5.90
CA SER A 269 110.45 6.82 -5.89
C SER A 269 110.85 8.25 -5.51
N ASN A 270 111.71 8.33 -4.48
CA ASN A 270 112.42 9.51 -3.97
C ASN A 270 111.60 10.58 -3.23
N THR A 271 111.03 10.21 -2.08
CA THR A 271 110.61 11.18 -1.04
C THR A 271 111.74 11.40 -0.05
N THR A 272 112.10 12.66 0.17
CA THR A 272 113.10 13.07 1.16
C THR A 272 112.49 13.03 2.57
N MET A 273 113.33 12.98 3.60
CA MET A 273 112.88 12.89 5.01
C MET A 273 112.01 14.09 5.45
N GLU A 274 112.06 15.20 4.72
CA GLU A 274 111.22 16.40 4.94
C GLU A 274 109.81 16.25 4.34
N ASP A 275 109.67 15.53 3.22
CA ASP A 275 108.37 15.19 2.62
C ASP A 275 107.58 14.23 3.52
N LEU A 276 108.27 13.29 4.17
CA LEU A 276 107.68 12.39 5.16
C LEU A 276 107.15 13.13 6.40
N LYS A 277 107.88 14.14 6.90
CA LYS A 277 107.39 14.98 8.01
C LYS A 277 106.14 15.78 7.63
N THR A 278 106.12 16.31 6.41
CA THR A 278 104.98 17.11 5.93
C THR A 278 103.75 16.23 5.70
N LEU A 279 103.94 15.00 5.21
CA LEU A 279 102.90 13.97 5.14
C LEU A 279 102.38 13.56 6.51
N ILE A 280 103.26 13.34 7.49
CA ILE A 280 102.86 12.98 8.86
C ILE A 280 102.03 14.11 9.50
N LEU A 281 102.46 15.37 9.38
CA LEU A 281 101.69 16.52 9.87
C LEU A 281 100.34 16.69 9.15
N ALA A 282 100.29 16.42 7.85
CA ALA A 282 99.03 16.47 7.08
C ALA A 282 98.09 15.31 7.45
N VAL A 283 98.62 14.13 7.75
CA VAL A 283 97.85 12.98 8.25
C VAL A 283 97.34 13.26 9.66
N ASP A 284 98.16 13.75 10.58
CA ASP A 284 97.72 14.14 11.93
C ASP A 284 96.64 15.22 11.90
N SER A 285 96.77 16.23 11.03
CA SER A 285 95.74 17.24 10.82
C SER A 285 94.42 16.63 10.34
N LYS A 286 94.46 15.65 9.42
CA LYS A 286 93.28 14.96 8.92
C LYS A 286 92.67 14.04 9.97
N VAL A 287 93.50 13.33 10.75
CA VAL A 287 93.07 12.47 11.85
C VAL A 287 92.38 13.29 12.93
N ASN A 288 92.94 14.44 13.31
CA ASN A 288 92.31 15.35 14.27
C ASN A 288 90.97 15.88 13.77
N LYS A 289 90.87 16.30 12.50
CA LYS A 289 89.58 16.69 11.89
C LYS A 289 88.57 15.55 11.80
N PHE A 290 89.05 14.31 11.64
CA PHE A 290 88.19 13.13 11.61
C PHE A 290 87.66 12.80 13.01
N ASN A 291 88.50 12.92 14.04
CA ASN A 291 88.13 12.75 15.44
C ASN A 291 87.10 13.81 15.87
N GLU A 292 87.30 15.09 15.51
CA GLU A 292 86.30 16.15 15.78
C GLU A 292 84.93 15.86 15.12
N LYS A 293 84.94 15.29 13.90
CA LYS A 293 83.70 14.88 13.22
C LYS A 293 83.06 13.67 13.89
N LEU A 294 83.86 12.72 14.36
CA LEU A 294 83.39 11.56 15.14
C LEU A 294 82.74 12.02 16.44
N ASP A 295 83.37 12.91 17.19
CA ASP A 295 82.79 13.49 18.42
C ASP A 295 81.48 14.22 18.13
N THR A 296 81.40 14.93 16.99
CA THR A 296 80.17 15.60 16.57
C THR A 296 79.05 14.61 16.23
N ILE A 297 79.39 13.49 15.56
CA ILE A 297 78.44 12.43 15.23
C ILE A 297 77.99 11.71 16.49
N GLU A 298 78.88 11.41 17.42
CA GLU A 298 78.58 10.73 18.67
C GLU A 298 77.64 11.58 19.55
N ASN A 299 77.89 12.88 19.64
CA ASN A 299 77.00 13.82 20.32
C ASN A 299 75.62 13.90 19.65
N LYS A 300 75.55 13.98 18.32
CA LYS A 300 74.27 13.96 17.58
C LYS A 300 73.52 12.65 17.77
N PHE A 301 74.23 11.52 17.76
CA PHE A 301 73.66 10.20 17.95
C PHE A 301 73.11 10.03 19.37
N SER A 302 73.85 10.50 20.38
CA SER A 302 73.41 10.49 21.77
C SER A 302 72.14 11.34 21.99
N ASN A 303 72.08 12.53 21.38
CA ASN A 303 70.88 13.38 21.42
C ASN A 303 69.68 12.72 20.75
N LEU A 304 69.86 12.16 19.55
CA LEU A 304 68.80 11.45 18.83
C LEU A 304 68.27 10.25 19.64
N VAL A 305 69.16 9.49 20.29
CA VAL A 305 68.78 8.36 21.15
C VAL A 305 67.97 8.85 22.37
N GLN A 306 68.26 10.03 22.91
CA GLN A 306 67.46 10.61 23.98
C GLN A 306 66.08 11.07 23.51
N GLU A 307 65.98 11.74 22.35
CA GLU A 307 64.71 12.16 21.75
C GLU A 307 63.81 10.96 21.45
N VAL A 308 64.35 9.93 20.77
CA VAL A 308 63.61 8.70 20.48
C VAL A 308 63.12 8.01 21.76
N LYS A 309 63.91 8.03 22.85
CA LYS A 309 63.47 7.49 24.14
C LYS A 309 62.32 8.28 24.76
N GLN A 310 62.28 9.60 24.56
CA GLN A 310 61.18 10.43 25.03
C GLN A 310 59.92 10.16 24.20
N ASP A 311 60.03 10.12 22.88
CA ASP A 311 58.90 9.83 21.98
C ASP A 311 58.30 8.45 22.25
N VAL A 312 59.13 7.42 22.46
CA VAL A 312 58.64 6.07 22.80
C VAL A 312 57.90 6.05 24.14
N LYS A 313 58.30 6.87 25.11
CA LYS A 313 57.57 6.99 26.38
C LYS A 313 56.23 7.68 26.18
N GLN A 314 56.20 8.76 25.38
CA GLN A 314 54.99 9.50 25.07
C GLN A 314 53.97 8.61 24.34
N VAL A 315 54.40 7.91 23.29
CA VAL A 315 53.55 6.98 22.54
C VAL A 315 53.01 5.87 23.44
N LYS A 316 53.81 5.33 24.37
CA LYS A 316 53.32 4.32 25.33
C LYS A 316 52.21 4.86 26.25
N LEU A 317 52.31 6.12 26.66
CA LEU A 317 51.28 6.76 27.47
C LEU A 317 49.98 6.90 26.68
N GLU A 318 50.06 7.45 25.47
CA GLU A 318 48.91 7.64 24.58
C GLU A 318 48.23 6.32 24.19
N VAL A 319 49.01 5.26 23.94
CA VAL A 319 48.50 3.90 23.69
C VAL A 319 47.76 3.35 24.91
N SER A 320 48.22 3.65 26.13
CA SER A 320 47.53 3.22 27.35
C SER A 320 46.20 3.96 27.54
N GLU A 321 46.19 5.28 27.33
CA GLU A 321 45.00 6.13 27.47
C GLU A 321 43.93 5.77 26.43
N THR A 322 44.33 5.63 25.16
CA THR A 322 43.44 5.18 24.08
C THR A 322 42.89 3.77 24.32
N GLY A 323 43.70 2.86 24.87
CA GLY A 323 43.27 1.51 25.25
C GLY A 323 42.21 1.51 26.37
N GLN A 324 42.26 2.48 27.28
CA GLN A 324 41.25 2.64 28.33
C GLN A 324 39.95 3.23 27.78
N ALA A 325 40.03 4.29 26.97
CA ALA A 325 38.87 4.88 26.31
C ALA A 325 38.13 3.87 25.40
N LEU A 326 38.86 2.99 24.71
CA LEU A 326 38.26 1.90 23.91
C LEU A 326 37.47 0.90 24.75
N LYS A 327 37.88 0.63 26.00
CA LYS A 327 37.13 -0.28 26.89
C LYS A 327 35.83 0.35 27.37
N GLU A 328 35.87 1.62 27.73
CA GLU A 328 34.68 2.38 28.14
C GLU A 328 33.68 2.47 26.98
N LEU A 329 34.15 2.83 25.78
CA LEU A 329 33.32 2.90 24.58
C LEU A 329 32.66 1.54 24.25
N ARG A 330 33.36 0.43 24.50
CA ARG A 330 32.82 -0.92 24.28
C ARG A 330 31.72 -1.27 25.28
N GLN A 331 31.86 -0.84 26.54
CA GLN A 331 30.82 -1.03 27.56
C GLN A 331 29.56 -0.23 27.21
N ASP A 332 29.73 1.03 26.81
CA ASP A 332 28.64 1.88 26.37
C ASP A 332 27.92 1.30 25.14
N HIS A 333 28.70 0.75 24.18
CA HIS A 333 28.13 0.08 23.01
C HIS A 333 27.29 -1.15 23.39
N ASP A 334 27.78 -1.99 24.29
CA ASP A 334 27.05 -3.17 24.76
C ASP A 334 25.76 -2.78 25.52
N GLU A 335 25.77 -1.67 26.27
CA GLU A 335 24.58 -1.12 26.93
C GLU A 335 23.56 -0.57 25.94
N LEU A 336 24.01 0.21 24.96
CA LEU A 336 23.16 0.72 23.88
C LEU A 336 22.53 -0.42 23.09
N GLN A 337 23.30 -1.46 22.77
CA GLN A 337 22.78 -2.61 22.03
C GLN A 337 21.67 -3.33 22.80
N ARG A 338 21.85 -3.57 24.11
CA ARG A 338 20.79 -4.12 24.97
C ARG A 338 19.55 -3.22 25.03
N GLY A 339 19.75 -1.90 25.08
CA GLY A 339 18.65 -0.93 25.08
C GLY A 339 17.84 -0.97 23.77
N VAL A 340 18.52 -1.08 22.64
CA VAL A 340 17.88 -1.18 21.31
C VAL A 340 17.07 -2.47 21.20
N GLU A 341 17.63 -3.62 21.58
CA GLU A 341 16.92 -4.91 21.55
C GLU A 341 15.65 -4.90 22.42
N ALA A 342 15.73 -4.33 23.63
CA ALA A 342 14.57 -4.20 24.51
C ALA A 342 13.49 -3.27 23.91
N MET A 343 13.91 -2.20 23.23
CA MET A 343 12.99 -1.29 22.57
C MET A 343 12.31 -1.93 21.37
N GLU A 344 13.03 -2.71 20.55
CA GLU A 344 12.47 -3.45 19.42
C GLU A 344 11.38 -4.44 19.86
N LEU A 345 11.59 -5.19 20.95
CA LEU A 345 10.59 -6.10 21.51
C LEU A 345 9.33 -5.37 22.02
N ASN A 346 9.53 -4.23 22.67
CA ASN A 346 8.42 -3.40 23.16
C ASN A 346 7.61 -2.77 22.01
N VAL A 347 8.29 -2.32 20.95
CA VAL A 347 7.64 -1.77 19.75
C VAL A 347 6.83 -2.87 19.05
N GLN A 348 7.40 -4.06 18.82
CA GLN A 348 6.69 -5.17 18.18
C GLN A 348 5.43 -5.59 18.97
N SER A 349 5.52 -5.71 20.29
CA SER A 349 4.38 -6.13 21.12
C SER A 349 3.26 -5.08 21.16
N LEU A 350 3.61 -3.79 21.32
CA LEU A 350 2.64 -2.70 21.35
C LEU A 350 1.97 -2.44 20.00
N GLU A 351 2.70 -2.60 18.89
CA GLU A 351 2.12 -2.46 17.55
C GLU A 351 1.11 -3.57 17.27
N VAL A 352 1.47 -4.83 17.51
CA VAL A 352 0.59 -5.98 17.23
C VAL A 352 -0.72 -5.89 18.00
N GLU A 353 -0.67 -5.65 19.31
CA GLU A 353 -1.89 -5.63 20.15
C GLU A 353 -2.84 -4.48 19.76
N LYS A 354 -2.30 -3.28 19.51
CA LYS A 354 -3.10 -2.12 19.08
C LYS A 354 -3.70 -2.33 17.69
N PHE A 355 -2.92 -2.86 16.75
CA PHE A 355 -3.42 -3.13 15.40
C PHE A 355 -4.50 -4.20 15.40
N GLU A 356 -4.36 -5.24 16.23
CA GLU A 356 -5.32 -6.33 16.28
C GLU A 356 -6.65 -5.92 16.94
N SER A 357 -6.59 -5.17 18.05
CA SER A 357 -7.77 -4.57 18.68
C SER A 357 -8.51 -3.63 17.72
N MET A 358 -7.78 -2.78 16.99
CA MET A 358 -8.35 -1.88 15.99
C MET A 358 -8.95 -2.62 14.80
N ARG A 359 -8.30 -3.68 14.34
CA ARG A 359 -8.84 -4.54 13.28
C ARG A 359 -10.16 -5.17 13.70
N GLN A 360 -10.23 -5.70 14.91
CA GLN A 360 -11.46 -6.30 15.45
C GLN A 360 -12.59 -5.28 15.58
N SER A 361 -12.30 -4.07 16.06
CA SER A 361 -13.30 -3.00 16.15
C SER A 361 -13.79 -2.58 14.77
N PHE A 362 -12.89 -2.38 13.81
CA PHE A 362 -13.24 -2.04 12.43
C PHE A 362 -14.07 -3.12 11.74
N GLU A 363 -13.71 -4.40 11.90
CA GLU A 363 -14.48 -5.51 11.36
C GLU A 363 -15.89 -5.57 11.95
N THR A 364 -16.02 -5.29 13.25
CA THR A 364 -17.32 -5.25 13.95
C THR A 364 -18.18 -4.09 13.43
N ASP A 365 -17.61 -2.90 13.34
CA ASP A 365 -18.30 -1.71 12.83
C ASP A 365 -18.75 -1.89 11.37
N MET A 366 -17.89 -2.48 10.53
CA MET A 366 -18.20 -2.77 9.14
C MET A 366 -19.33 -3.81 9.02
N LYS A 367 -19.29 -4.88 9.82
CA LYS A 367 -20.37 -5.89 9.86
C LYS A 367 -21.71 -5.25 10.27
N ASN A 368 -21.70 -4.37 11.26
CA ASN A 368 -22.90 -3.68 11.72
C ASN A 368 -23.45 -2.72 10.65
N TYR A 369 -22.56 -1.95 10.00
CA TYR A 369 -22.93 -1.08 8.88
C TYR A 369 -23.58 -1.84 7.72
N LEU A 370 -22.99 -2.98 7.33
CA LEU A 370 -23.52 -3.81 6.24
C LEU A 370 -24.88 -4.42 6.59
N LYS A 371 -25.05 -4.90 7.83
CA LYS A 371 -26.34 -5.41 8.31
C LYS A 371 -27.43 -4.33 8.27
N GLU A 372 -27.12 -3.12 8.73
CA GLU A 372 -28.05 -1.99 8.71
C GLU A 372 -28.44 -1.62 7.27
N LYS A 373 -27.46 -1.53 6.36
CA LYS A 373 -27.71 -1.29 4.94
C LYS A 373 -28.56 -2.37 4.29
N GLN A 374 -28.27 -3.64 4.56
CA GLN A 374 -29.05 -4.78 4.07
C GLN A 374 -30.51 -4.69 4.55
N LEU A 375 -30.72 -4.39 5.82
CA LEU A 375 -32.05 -4.26 6.40
C LEU A 375 -32.84 -3.08 5.80
N LEU A 376 -32.18 -1.95 5.53
CA LEU A 376 -32.81 -0.81 4.85
C LEU A 376 -33.24 -1.14 3.42
N LEU A 377 -32.40 -1.87 2.67
CA LEU A 377 -32.71 -2.32 1.33
C LEU A 377 -33.89 -3.31 1.33
N GLU A 378 -33.88 -4.27 2.26
CA GLU A 378 -34.99 -5.22 2.41
C GLU A 378 -36.30 -4.50 2.75
N LYS A 379 -36.26 -3.54 3.69
CA LYS A 379 -37.41 -2.70 4.02
C LYS A 379 -37.90 -1.91 2.81
N HIS A 380 -36.98 -1.40 1.98
CA HIS A 380 -37.34 -0.65 0.79
C HIS A 380 -38.06 -1.53 -0.24
N ASP A 381 -37.56 -2.74 -0.51
CA ASP A 381 -38.22 -3.66 -1.46
C ASP A 381 -39.59 -4.13 -0.95
N ARG A 382 -39.71 -4.40 0.35
CA ARG A 382 -40.99 -4.80 0.98
C ARG A 382 -41.98 -3.65 1.19
N LYS A 383 -41.57 -2.39 0.98
CA LYS A 383 -42.39 -1.20 1.29
C LYS A 383 -43.75 -1.21 0.58
N TYR A 384 -43.82 -1.83 -0.58
CA TYR A 384 -45.02 -1.94 -1.42
C TYR A 384 -45.83 -3.21 -1.15
N ASN A 385 -45.44 -4.04 -0.18
CA ASN A 385 -46.11 -5.29 0.12
C ASN A 385 -47.03 -5.14 1.34
N ALA A 386 -48.19 -5.79 1.28
CA ALA A 386 -49.03 -6.04 2.44
C ALA A 386 -49.28 -7.54 2.61
N LEU A 387 -49.50 -7.95 3.86
CA LEU A 387 -49.80 -9.33 4.22
C LEU A 387 -51.22 -9.44 4.74
N VAL A 388 -51.97 -10.40 4.21
CA VAL A 388 -53.32 -10.76 4.63
C VAL A 388 -53.28 -12.12 5.32
N TYR A 389 -53.67 -12.17 6.59
CA TYR A 389 -53.76 -13.39 7.38
C TYR A 389 -55.22 -13.79 7.58
N GLY A 390 -55.49 -15.10 7.66
CA GLY A 390 -56.80 -15.63 8.06
C GLY A 390 -57.82 -15.79 6.93
N MET A 391 -57.44 -15.53 5.68
CA MET A 391 -58.28 -15.82 4.51
C MET A 391 -58.35 -17.32 4.25
N PRO A 392 -59.54 -17.96 4.25
CA PRO A 392 -59.70 -19.39 4.01
C PRO A 392 -59.08 -19.84 2.69
N GLU A 393 -58.44 -21.01 2.67
CA GLU A 393 -57.84 -21.59 1.46
C GLU A 393 -58.86 -22.46 0.71
N LYS A 394 -58.79 -22.43 -0.62
CA LYS A 394 -59.51 -23.37 -1.50
C LYS A 394 -58.51 -24.07 -2.43
N SER A 395 -58.80 -25.31 -2.82
CA SER A 395 -57.90 -26.15 -3.61
C SER A 395 -57.61 -25.61 -5.02
N ASP A 396 -58.53 -24.81 -5.58
CA ASP A 396 -58.42 -24.13 -6.87
C ASP A 396 -58.79 -22.64 -6.70
N GLU A 397 -57.94 -21.94 -5.95
CA GLU A 397 -58.20 -20.56 -5.56
C GLU A 397 -57.65 -19.57 -6.59
N ASN A 398 -58.54 -18.77 -7.18
CA ASN A 398 -58.14 -17.57 -7.89
C ASN A 398 -57.89 -16.43 -6.89
N ILE A 399 -56.62 -16.16 -6.63
CA ILE A 399 -56.18 -15.17 -5.63
C ILE A 399 -56.69 -13.76 -5.94
N TRP A 400 -56.83 -13.39 -7.21
CA TRP A 400 -57.37 -12.10 -7.63
C TRP A 400 -58.82 -11.93 -7.18
N LYS A 401 -59.67 -12.94 -7.42
CA LYS A 401 -61.07 -12.92 -6.96
C LYS A 401 -61.19 -12.87 -5.44
N VAL A 402 -60.26 -13.52 -4.72
CA VAL A 402 -60.23 -13.49 -3.26
C VAL A 402 -59.82 -12.11 -2.73
N ILE A 403 -58.96 -11.39 -3.45
CA ILE A 403 -58.59 -10.01 -3.13
C ILE A 403 -59.75 -9.05 -3.43
N ASP A 404 -60.47 -9.24 -4.54
CA ASP A 404 -61.67 -8.45 -4.85
C ASP A 404 -62.74 -8.65 -3.77
N ASP A 405 -62.98 -9.90 -3.37
CA ASP A 405 -63.89 -10.26 -2.27
C ASP A 405 -63.44 -9.62 -0.94
N LEU A 406 -62.14 -9.68 -0.63
CA LEU A 406 -61.55 -9.00 0.52
C LEU A 406 -61.84 -7.49 0.49
N MET A 407 -61.58 -6.82 -0.64
CA MET A 407 -61.75 -5.37 -0.76
C MET A 407 -63.22 -4.96 -0.66
N ILE A 408 -64.13 -5.64 -1.35
CA ILE A 408 -65.55 -5.30 -1.41
C ILE A 408 -66.27 -5.70 -0.11
N ASN A 409 -66.18 -6.97 0.25
CA ASN A 409 -67.03 -7.53 1.31
C ASN A 409 -66.43 -7.30 2.70
N TYR A 410 -65.10 -7.35 2.82
CA TYR A 410 -64.43 -7.24 4.12
C TYR A 410 -63.96 -5.82 4.43
N LEU A 411 -63.34 -5.13 3.47
CA LEU A 411 -62.82 -3.77 3.62
C LEU A 411 -63.84 -2.68 3.27
N LYS A 412 -65.00 -3.03 2.71
CA LYS A 412 -66.10 -2.11 2.37
C LYS A 412 -65.71 -1.04 1.35
N MET A 413 -64.80 -1.36 0.44
CA MET A 413 -64.45 -0.50 -0.67
C MET A 413 -65.56 -0.50 -1.73
N GLU A 414 -65.75 0.63 -2.41
CA GLU A 414 -66.67 0.73 -3.53
C GLU A 414 -66.26 -0.25 -4.64
N LYS A 415 -67.20 -1.06 -5.12
CA LYS A 415 -66.95 -2.13 -6.11
C LYS A 415 -66.16 -1.67 -7.34
N PRO A 416 -66.48 -0.53 -8.00
CA PRO A 416 -65.70 -0.07 -9.15
C PRO A 416 -64.24 0.23 -8.83
N LYS A 417 -63.96 0.74 -7.62
CA LYS A 417 -62.60 1.06 -7.16
C LYS A 417 -61.82 -0.20 -6.74
N ALA A 418 -62.51 -1.18 -6.18
CA ALA A 418 -61.90 -2.46 -5.79
C ALA A 418 -61.48 -3.27 -7.03
N GLU A 419 -62.36 -3.38 -8.03
CA GLU A 419 -62.08 -4.16 -9.26
C GLU A 419 -60.98 -3.51 -10.13
N SER A 420 -60.82 -2.19 -10.06
CA SER A 420 -59.77 -1.46 -10.78
C SER A 420 -58.51 -1.22 -9.95
N PHE A 421 -58.34 -1.87 -8.79
CA PHE A 421 -57.26 -1.56 -7.88
C PHE A 421 -55.90 -2.03 -8.44
N PRO A 422 -54.89 -1.15 -8.57
CA PRO A 422 -53.63 -1.50 -9.23
C PRO A 422 -52.67 -2.24 -8.30
N PHE A 423 -52.52 -3.54 -8.48
CA PHE A 423 -51.46 -4.32 -7.84
C PHE A 423 -50.67 -5.16 -8.85
N ALA A 424 -49.37 -5.27 -8.62
CA ALA A 424 -48.42 -5.91 -9.54
C ALA A 424 -48.48 -7.43 -9.47
N ASN A 425 -48.66 -7.98 -8.26
CA ASN A 425 -48.72 -9.42 -8.05
C ASN A 425 -49.38 -9.73 -6.70
N ALA A 426 -50.04 -10.88 -6.59
CA ALA A 426 -50.46 -11.43 -5.32
C ALA A 426 -50.41 -12.96 -5.32
N HIS A 427 -49.94 -13.54 -4.22
CA HIS A 427 -49.87 -14.98 -4.06
C HIS A 427 -49.91 -15.40 -2.58
N ARG A 428 -50.18 -16.69 -2.30
CA ARG A 428 -50.06 -17.24 -0.94
C ARG A 428 -48.59 -17.54 -0.60
N ILE A 429 -48.18 -17.18 0.60
CA ILE A 429 -46.87 -17.53 1.15
C ILE A 429 -46.98 -18.93 1.74
N PRO A 430 -46.28 -19.94 1.19
CA PRO A 430 -46.32 -21.29 1.75
C PRO A 430 -45.78 -21.29 3.18
N ALA A 431 -46.58 -21.74 4.15
CA ALA A 431 -46.10 -22.02 5.49
C ALA A 431 -45.26 -23.29 5.49
N ARG A 432 -44.18 -23.30 6.29
CA ARG A 432 -43.49 -24.55 6.64
C ARG A 432 -44.47 -25.43 7.39
N GLN A 433 -44.72 -26.64 6.90
CA GLN A 433 -45.59 -27.61 7.56
C GLN A 433 -44.92 -28.06 8.86
N ASN A 434 -45.30 -27.47 9.98
CA ASN A 434 -44.98 -28.04 11.28
C ASN A 434 -45.99 -29.16 11.53
N SER A 435 -45.50 -30.40 11.46
CA SER A 435 -46.26 -31.63 11.69
C SER A 435 -46.87 -31.64 13.10
N GLY A 436 -48.15 -31.30 13.24
CA GLY A 436 -48.90 -31.48 14.49
C GLY A 436 -49.96 -30.42 14.81
N GLU A 437 -49.88 -29.20 14.26
CA GLU A 437 -50.87 -28.15 14.56
C GLU A 437 -51.96 -28.03 13.48
N LYS A 438 -53.20 -27.69 13.89
CA LYS A 438 -54.31 -27.37 12.97
C LYS A 438 -53.82 -26.38 11.91
N LYS A 439 -53.83 -26.81 10.64
CA LYS A 439 -53.31 -26.06 9.49
C LYS A 439 -54.01 -24.70 9.40
N ARG A 440 -53.33 -23.64 9.83
CA ARG A 440 -53.80 -22.25 9.61
C ARG A 440 -53.72 -21.95 8.12
N PRO A 441 -54.64 -21.16 7.56
CA PRO A 441 -54.55 -20.71 6.17
C PRO A 441 -53.22 -19.99 5.93
N ASN A 442 -52.56 -20.27 4.81
CA ASN A 442 -51.35 -19.57 4.40
C ASN A 442 -51.66 -18.09 4.17
N PRO A 443 -50.80 -17.17 4.63
CA PRO A 443 -50.99 -15.75 4.39
C PRO A 443 -50.94 -15.42 2.90
N ILE A 444 -51.66 -14.39 2.46
CA ILE A 444 -51.55 -13.82 1.11
C ILE A 444 -50.61 -12.62 1.19
N ILE A 445 -49.65 -12.53 0.27
CA ILE A 445 -48.86 -11.32 0.05
C ILE A 445 -49.36 -10.61 -1.20
N ILE A 446 -49.54 -9.30 -1.10
CA ILE A 446 -50.00 -8.43 -2.18
C ILE A 446 -48.93 -7.36 -2.40
N ARG A 447 -48.39 -7.26 -3.62
CA ARG A 447 -47.45 -6.21 -4.03
C ARG A 447 -48.17 -5.14 -4.83
N PHE A 448 -48.25 -3.94 -4.29
CA PHE A 448 -48.89 -2.79 -4.93
C PHE A 448 -47.94 -2.11 -5.92
N ILE A 449 -48.50 -1.45 -6.93
CA ILE A 449 -47.70 -0.65 -7.88
C ILE A 449 -47.27 0.66 -7.21
N HIS A 450 -48.20 1.35 -6.54
CA HIS A 450 -47.91 2.58 -5.83
C HIS A 450 -48.03 2.41 -4.32
N TYR A 451 -47.21 3.17 -3.60
CA TYR A 451 -47.21 3.16 -2.15
C TYR A 451 -48.51 3.73 -1.57
N ALA A 452 -49.08 4.75 -2.21
CA ALA A 452 -50.35 5.37 -1.79
C ALA A 452 -51.51 4.36 -1.80
N ASP A 453 -51.55 3.47 -2.80
CA ASP A 453 -52.56 2.43 -2.92
C ASP A 453 -52.45 1.42 -1.77
N LYS A 454 -51.22 1.00 -1.41
CA LYS A 454 -50.98 0.16 -0.23
C LYS A 454 -51.48 0.84 1.06
N GLU A 455 -51.18 2.12 1.26
CA GLU A 455 -51.61 2.86 2.46
C GLU A 455 -53.14 3.01 2.51
N LEU A 456 -53.79 3.23 1.37
CA LEU A 456 -55.25 3.26 1.26
C LEU A 456 -55.86 1.88 1.60
N PHE A 457 -55.26 0.80 1.09
CA PHE A 457 -55.67 -0.57 1.42
C PHE A 457 -55.56 -0.85 2.93
N LEU A 458 -54.43 -0.47 3.55
CA LEU A 458 -54.21 -0.66 4.99
C LEU A 458 -55.13 0.20 5.87
N SER A 459 -55.52 1.40 5.43
CA SER A 459 -56.38 2.29 6.21
C SER A 459 -57.80 1.73 6.42
N HIS A 460 -58.28 0.91 5.48
CA HIS A 460 -59.57 0.21 5.60
C HIS A 460 -59.52 -1.01 6.54
N GLY A 461 -58.36 -1.36 7.09
CA GLY A 461 -58.19 -2.51 7.97
C GLY A 461 -59.01 -2.45 9.26
N SER A 462 -59.46 -1.25 9.67
CA SER A 462 -60.38 -1.06 10.79
C SER A 462 -61.71 -1.79 10.60
N HIS A 463 -62.18 -1.96 9.36
CA HIS A 463 -63.41 -2.71 9.03
C HIS A 463 -63.28 -4.23 9.21
N LEU A 464 -62.07 -4.72 9.51
CA LEU A 464 -61.81 -6.11 9.86
C LEU A 464 -61.92 -6.38 11.37
N ALA A 465 -62.20 -5.36 12.19
CA ALA A 465 -62.38 -5.54 13.62
C ALA A 465 -63.48 -6.59 13.92
N GLY A 466 -63.18 -7.53 14.80
CA GLY A 466 -64.06 -8.66 15.14
C GLY A 466 -64.04 -9.83 14.15
N LYS A 467 -63.36 -9.70 13.01
CA LYS A 467 -63.17 -10.80 12.04
C LYS A 467 -61.84 -11.52 12.31
N ASN A 468 -61.73 -12.78 11.93
CA ASN A 468 -60.48 -13.55 12.04
C ASN A 468 -59.48 -13.25 10.89
N ILE A 469 -59.62 -12.08 10.25
CA ILE A 469 -58.77 -11.65 9.13
C ILE A 469 -57.97 -10.43 9.59
N ARG A 470 -56.68 -10.39 9.26
CA ARG A 470 -55.80 -9.26 9.59
C ARG A 470 -54.98 -8.85 8.39
N ILE A 471 -54.91 -7.55 8.16
CA ILE A 471 -53.98 -6.94 7.20
C ILE A 471 -52.88 -6.22 7.96
N VAL A 472 -51.63 -6.41 7.52
CA VAL A 472 -50.46 -5.79 8.14
C VAL A 472 -49.41 -5.45 7.07
N ASP A 473 -48.52 -4.52 7.38
CA ASP A 473 -47.31 -4.28 6.59
C ASP A 473 -46.44 -5.54 6.50
N ASP A 474 -45.83 -5.78 5.34
CA ASP A 474 -44.73 -6.72 5.20
C ASP A 474 -43.44 -6.06 5.71
N LEU A 475 -42.98 -6.47 6.89
CA LEU A 475 -41.75 -5.97 7.50
C LEU A 475 -40.69 -7.06 7.52
N PRO A 476 -39.40 -6.70 7.41
CA PRO A 476 -38.31 -7.64 7.64
C PRO A 476 -38.45 -8.38 8.99
N PRO A 477 -37.99 -9.63 9.11
CA PRO A 477 -38.21 -10.48 10.28
C PRO A 477 -37.84 -9.82 11.62
N CYS A 478 -36.65 -9.22 11.72
CA CYS A 478 -36.18 -8.57 12.94
C CYS A 478 -37.07 -7.36 13.35
N MET A 479 -37.57 -6.61 12.37
CA MET A 479 -38.48 -5.49 12.62
C MET A 479 -39.88 -5.97 13.02
N LYS A 480 -40.32 -7.10 12.46
CA LYS A 480 -41.58 -7.75 12.83
C LYS A 480 -41.55 -8.22 14.29
N GLU A 481 -40.44 -8.83 14.72
CA GLU A 481 -40.22 -9.24 16.11
C GLU A 481 -40.21 -8.03 17.05
N ALA A 482 -39.43 -7.00 16.74
CA ALA A 482 -39.39 -5.76 17.54
C ALA A 482 -40.77 -5.09 17.64
N ARG A 483 -41.54 -5.06 16.54
CA ARG A 483 -42.91 -4.54 16.53
C ARG A 483 -43.85 -5.38 17.40
N ASN A 484 -43.74 -6.71 17.37
CA ASN A 484 -44.55 -7.59 18.20
C ASN A 484 -44.28 -7.38 19.70
N GLU A 485 -43.01 -7.24 20.08
CA GLU A 485 -42.63 -6.95 21.46
C GLU A 485 -43.15 -5.59 21.93
N LEU A 486 -43.00 -4.55 21.10
CA LEU A 486 -43.57 -3.24 21.40
C LEU A 486 -45.10 -3.26 21.44
N ALA A 487 -45.76 -4.08 20.63
CA ALA A 487 -47.22 -4.21 20.65
C ALA A 487 -47.72 -4.80 21.98
N LYS A 488 -47.00 -5.77 22.56
CA LYS A 488 -47.30 -6.32 23.90
C LYS A 488 -47.19 -5.23 24.97
N ILE A 489 -46.14 -4.41 24.92
CA ILE A 489 -45.93 -3.30 25.85
C ILE A 489 -47.00 -2.22 25.66
N ALA A 490 -47.30 -1.86 24.42
CA ALA A 490 -48.33 -0.89 24.08
C ALA A 490 -49.72 -1.29 24.58
N TYR A 491 -50.03 -2.60 24.59
CA TYR A 491 -51.27 -3.12 25.15
C TYR A 491 -51.34 -2.89 26.66
N LYS A 492 -50.28 -3.22 27.41
CA LYS A 492 -50.22 -2.97 28.86
C LYS A 492 -50.38 -1.48 29.19
N ILE A 493 -49.68 -0.60 28.47
CA ILE A 493 -49.80 0.86 28.67
C ILE A 493 -51.25 1.35 28.44
N ARG A 494 -51.94 0.84 27.41
CA ARG A 494 -53.35 1.20 27.16
C ARG A 494 -54.28 0.70 28.25
N SER A 495 -54.00 -0.48 28.81
CA SER A 495 -54.77 -1.09 29.90
C SER A 495 -54.56 -0.33 31.23
N ASP A 496 -53.30 -0.14 31.61
CA ASP A 496 -52.92 0.25 32.97
C ASP A 496 -52.86 1.77 33.12
N GLU A 497 -52.24 2.45 32.15
CA GLU A 497 -52.00 3.90 32.20
C GLU A 497 -53.08 4.69 31.43
N LYS A 498 -53.97 4.01 30.69
CA LYS A 498 -55.01 4.61 29.81
C LYS A 498 -54.47 5.62 28.79
N LEU A 499 -53.19 5.51 28.42
CA LEU A 499 -52.55 6.38 27.42
C LEU A 499 -52.81 5.89 25.99
N LYS A 500 -52.83 6.82 25.04
CA LYS A 500 -52.82 6.47 23.61
C LYS A 500 -51.42 6.05 23.20
N THR A 501 -51.32 4.99 22.41
CA THR A 501 -50.04 4.44 21.95
C THR A 501 -49.99 4.30 20.44
N ARG A 502 -48.81 4.50 19.84
CA ARG A 502 -48.55 4.19 18.43
C ARG A 502 -47.16 3.60 18.25
N ILE A 503 -46.99 2.76 17.23
CA ILE A 503 -45.69 2.22 16.85
C ILE A 503 -45.30 2.82 15.51
N ARG A 504 -44.10 3.38 15.41
CA ARG A 504 -43.53 3.97 14.21
C ARG A 504 -42.27 3.24 13.79
N HIS A 505 -41.97 3.31 12.49
CA HIS A 505 -40.70 2.82 11.93
C HIS A 505 -39.89 4.01 11.41
N LEU A 506 -38.69 4.24 11.96
CA LEU A 506 -37.74 5.26 11.50
C LEU A 506 -36.43 4.56 11.13
N GLY A 507 -36.12 4.49 9.83
CA GLY A 507 -34.98 3.70 9.36
C GLY A 507 -35.12 2.22 9.78
N VAL A 508 -34.11 1.71 10.49
CA VAL A 508 -34.07 0.36 11.09
C VAL A 508 -34.58 0.31 12.53
N THR A 509 -35.09 1.41 13.04
CA THR A 509 -35.58 1.54 14.42
C THR A 509 -37.10 1.44 14.46
N VAL A 510 -37.62 0.64 15.39
CA VAL A 510 -39.03 0.54 15.72
C VAL A 510 -39.26 1.25 17.05
N ILE A 511 -40.16 2.24 17.06
CA ILE A 511 -40.36 3.16 18.18
C ILE A 511 -41.80 3.06 18.67
N LEU A 512 -41.98 2.87 19.97
CA LEU A 512 -43.25 2.99 20.67
C LEU A 512 -43.35 4.39 21.27
N GLU A 513 -44.37 5.11 20.86
CA GLU A 513 -44.69 6.44 21.36
C GLU A 513 -46.03 6.44 22.10
N THR A 514 -46.14 7.29 23.11
CA THR A 514 -47.34 7.47 23.92
C THR A 514 -47.78 8.93 23.98
N ARG A 515 -49.05 9.18 24.24
CA ARG A 515 -49.59 10.51 24.56
C ARG A 515 -50.83 10.42 25.43
N THR A 516 -51.08 11.46 26.21
CA THR A 516 -52.23 11.60 27.12
C THR A 516 -53.51 11.96 26.39
N SER A 517 -53.50 13.03 25.59
CA SER A 517 -54.65 13.48 24.82
C SER A 517 -54.37 13.52 23.31
N SER A 518 -55.38 13.80 22.49
CA SER A 518 -55.21 13.98 21.05
C SER A 518 -54.45 15.25 20.67
N ARG A 519 -54.39 16.24 21.57
CA ARG A 519 -53.71 17.53 21.36
C ARG A 519 -52.24 17.51 21.82
N ASP A 520 -51.87 16.52 22.63
CA ASP A 520 -50.51 16.42 23.17
C ASP A 520 -49.54 15.83 22.15
N GLN A 521 -48.26 16.21 22.34
CA GLN A 521 -47.15 15.65 21.58
C GLN A 521 -46.95 14.17 21.89
N TRP A 522 -46.39 13.46 20.93
CA TRP A 522 -46.03 12.05 21.10
C TRP A 522 -44.68 11.95 21.79
N HIS A 523 -44.60 11.18 22.86
CA HIS A 523 -43.38 10.94 23.62
C HIS A 523 -42.86 9.53 23.37
N ILE A 524 -41.56 9.41 23.13
CA ILE A 524 -40.91 8.10 22.96
C ILE A 524 -40.90 7.40 24.31
N ARG A 525 -41.50 6.20 24.36
CA ARG A 525 -41.54 5.36 25.56
C ARG A 525 -40.53 4.22 25.49
N LYS A 526 -40.36 3.63 24.31
CA LYS A 526 -39.37 2.57 24.08
C LYS A 526 -39.00 2.52 22.61
N GLN A 527 -37.76 2.16 22.31
CA GLN A 527 -37.30 1.93 20.94
C GLN A 527 -36.42 0.69 20.86
N PHE A 528 -36.45 0.04 19.70
CA PHE A 528 -35.58 -1.07 19.35
C PHE A 528 -34.89 -0.77 18.03
N ARG A 529 -33.56 -0.85 18.00
CA ARG A 529 -32.76 -0.80 16.78
C ARG A 529 -32.46 -2.25 16.38
N CYS A 530 -32.83 -2.62 15.15
CA CYS A 530 -32.73 -4.02 14.70
C CYS A 530 -31.32 -4.44 14.24
N CYS A 531 -30.34 -3.54 14.25
CA CYS A 531 -28.94 -3.79 13.88
C CYS A 531 -28.02 -2.91 14.74
#